data_AF-A0A6M0GEQ8-F1
#
_entry.id   AF-A0A6M0GEQ8-F1
#
_cell.length_a   1.000
_cell.length_b   1.000
_cell.length_c   1.000
_cell.angle_alpha   90.00
_cell.angle_beta   90.00
_cell.angle_gamma   90.00
#
_symmetry.space_group_name_H-M   'P 1'
#
loop_
_entity.id
_entity.type
_entity.pdbx_description
1 polymer ?
#
loop_
_entity_poly.entity_id
_entity_poly.type
_entity_poly.pdbx_seq_one_letter_code
_entity_poly.pdbx_strand_id
1 'polypeptide(L)'
;MQPPKSRRKSENCLPIKVQAILAVEENPPIGEKAVCWLLLTTLSVNSLSEASRCLLWYSYRWLIERFHYVLKSGCHLEELQLSSADRIQRAVATYGIVAWRLLWLTNGSTSQSRPGS
;
A
#
# COMPACT_ATOMS: atom_id res chain seq x y z
N MET A 1 -11.75 -16.74 -17.74
CA MET A 1 -12.56 -15.93 -16.81
C MET A 1 -13.47 -15.01 -17.62
N GLN A 2 -14.79 -15.16 -17.52
CA GLN A 2 -15.74 -14.24 -18.15
C GLN A 2 -15.96 -13.03 -17.23
N PRO A 3 -15.86 -11.78 -17.71
CA PRO A 3 -16.16 -10.61 -16.89
C PRO A 3 -17.67 -10.54 -16.60
N PRO A 4 -18.09 -10.05 -15.41
CA PRO A 4 -19.48 -10.00 -15.01
C PRO A 4 -20.30 -9.04 -15.90
N LYS A 5 -21.47 -9.51 -16.35
CA LYS A 5 -22.35 -8.86 -17.34
C LYS A 5 -23.24 -7.72 -16.81
N SER A 6 -22.88 -7.09 -15.69
CA SER A 6 -23.66 -5.97 -15.14
C SER A 6 -22.84 -4.68 -15.13
N ARG A 7 -22.75 -4.02 -16.29
CA ARG A 7 -22.30 -2.63 -16.35
C ARG A 7 -23.48 -1.79 -16.82
N ARG A 8 -24.07 -1.00 -15.91
CA ARG A 8 -24.88 0.16 -16.32
C ARG A 8 -24.01 0.96 -17.29
N LYS A 9 -24.47 1.16 -18.53
CA LYS A 9 -23.80 2.05 -19.49
C LYS A 9 -23.74 3.42 -18.85
N SER A 10 -22.63 3.77 -18.21
CA SER A 10 -22.36 5.16 -17.86
C SER A 10 -21.98 5.83 -19.18
N GLU A 11 -22.85 6.67 -19.69
CA GLU A 11 -22.77 7.26 -21.03
C GLU A 11 -21.49 8.07 -21.30
N ASN A 12 -20.61 8.28 -20.30
CA ASN A 12 -19.35 9.02 -20.40
C ASN A 12 -18.09 8.27 -19.90
N CYS A 13 -18.02 6.93 -19.95
CA CYS A 13 -16.77 6.23 -19.63
C CYS A 13 -15.80 6.22 -20.82
N LEU A 14 -14.89 7.20 -20.88
CA LEU A 14 -13.80 7.20 -21.85
C LEU A 14 -12.83 6.04 -21.54
N PRO A 15 -12.32 5.32 -22.56
CA PRO A 15 -11.32 4.29 -22.37
C PRO A 15 -10.02 4.92 -21.85
N ILE A 16 -9.50 4.39 -20.73
CA ILE A 16 -8.23 4.81 -20.14
C ILE A 16 -7.17 3.80 -20.51
N LYS A 17 -6.07 4.27 -21.12
CA LYS A 17 -4.89 3.44 -21.37
C LYS A 17 -4.18 3.19 -20.04
N VAL A 18 -3.91 1.92 -19.75
CA VAL A 18 -3.17 1.47 -18.57
C VAL A 18 -2.09 0.48 -18.99
N GLN A 19 -1.10 0.29 -18.11
CA GLN A 19 -0.07 -0.72 -18.22
C GLN A 19 -0.19 -1.72 -17.10
N ALA A 20 0.15 -2.97 -17.39
CA ALA A 20 0.12 -4.06 -16.44
C ALA A 20 1.54 -4.54 -16.16
N ILE A 21 1.89 -4.68 -14.88
CA ILE A 21 3.13 -5.29 -14.42
C ILE A 21 2.76 -6.55 -13.65
N LEU A 22 3.28 -7.70 -14.09
CA LEU A 22 3.19 -8.95 -13.34
C LEU A 22 4.52 -9.21 -12.65
N ALA A 23 4.51 -9.33 -11.33
CA ALA A 23 5.66 -9.71 -10.53
C ALA A 23 5.35 -10.99 -9.76
N VAL A 24 6.24 -11.98 -9.90
CA VAL A 24 6.13 -13.27 -9.23
C VAL A 24 7.45 -13.53 -8.52
N GLU A 25 7.38 -13.91 -7.25
CA GLU A 25 8.53 -14.31 -6.46
C GLU A 25 9.15 -15.60 -7.04
N GLU A 26 10.41 -15.52 -7.44
CA GLU A 26 11.11 -16.64 -8.09
C GLU A 26 11.42 -17.78 -7.12
N ASN A 27 11.82 -17.44 -5.88
CA ASN A 27 12.29 -18.41 -4.88
C ASN A 27 11.52 -18.23 -3.56
N PRO A 28 10.24 -18.66 -3.49
CA PRO A 28 9.47 -18.57 -2.26
C PRO A 28 10.06 -19.50 -1.17
N PRO A 29 9.92 -19.14 0.12
CA PRO A 29 10.29 -20.03 1.22
C PRO A 29 9.57 -21.39 1.13
N ILE A 30 10.23 -22.44 1.64
CA ILE A 30 9.68 -23.81 1.60
C ILE A 30 8.34 -23.85 2.36
N GLY A 31 7.30 -24.33 1.69
CA GLY A 31 5.95 -24.45 2.27
C GLY A 31 5.11 -23.17 2.20
N GLU A 32 5.68 -22.05 1.75
CA GLU A 32 4.96 -20.79 1.55
C GLU A 32 4.51 -20.61 0.11
N LYS A 33 3.42 -19.85 -0.08
CA LYS A 33 2.94 -19.51 -1.41
C LYS A 33 3.72 -18.30 -1.94
N ALA A 34 4.24 -18.43 -3.16
CA ALA A 34 4.92 -17.31 -3.85
C ALA A 34 4.06 -16.05 -3.90
N VAL A 35 4.69 -14.91 -3.57
CA VAL A 35 4.08 -13.61 -3.78
C VAL A 35 3.86 -13.40 -5.27
N CYS A 36 2.63 -13.06 -5.66
CA CYS A 36 2.26 -12.77 -7.04
C CYS A 36 1.40 -11.50 -7.07
N TRP A 37 1.89 -10.46 -7.74
CA TRP A 37 1.23 -9.18 -7.88
C TRP A 37 0.99 -8.84 -9.36
N LEU A 38 -0.25 -8.53 -9.69
CA LEU A 38 -0.62 -7.90 -10.95
C LEU A 38 -0.97 -6.43 -10.68
N LEU A 39 -0.09 -5.52 -11.07
CA LEU A 39 -0.24 -4.08 -10.86
C LEU A 39 -0.73 -3.42 -12.12
N LEU A 40 -1.77 -2.58 -12.00
CA LEU A 40 -2.23 -1.71 -13.08
C LEU A 40 -1.82 -0.28 -12.79
N THR A 41 -1.19 0.38 -13.75
CA THR A 41 -0.69 1.75 -13.61
C THR A 41 -0.95 2.59 -14.86
N THR A 42 -1.17 3.88 -14.68
CA THR A 42 -1.21 4.88 -15.77
C THR A 42 0.18 5.43 -16.09
N LEU A 43 1.18 5.11 -15.27
CA LEU A 43 2.56 5.52 -15.50
C LEU A 43 3.14 4.82 -16.73
N SER A 44 4.07 5.51 -17.39
CA SER A 44 4.85 4.93 -18.49
C SER A 44 5.87 3.94 -17.95
N VAL A 45 5.88 2.70 -18.46
CA VAL A 45 6.78 1.63 -18.04
C VAL A 45 7.35 0.97 -19.30
N ASN A 46 8.55 1.38 -19.70
CA ASN A 46 9.22 0.94 -20.92
C ASN A 46 10.50 0.15 -20.62
N SER A 47 10.85 -0.02 -19.34
CA SER A 47 12.06 -0.73 -18.92
C SER A 47 11.86 -1.49 -17.62
N LEU A 48 12.75 -2.45 -17.36
CA LEU A 48 12.75 -3.21 -16.12
C LEU A 48 12.97 -2.31 -14.90
N SER A 49 13.82 -1.29 -14.99
CA SER A 49 14.07 -0.37 -13.87
C SER A 49 12.84 0.46 -13.49
N GLU A 50 12.05 0.86 -14.49
CA GLU A 50 10.75 1.54 -14.27
C GLU A 50 9.71 0.59 -13.65
N ALA A 51 9.66 -0.66 -14.10
CA ALA A 51 8.79 -1.68 -13.52
C ALA A 51 9.17 -1.97 -12.05
N SER A 52 10.46 -2.12 -11.76
CA SER A 52 10.99 -2.29 -10.40
C SER A 52 10.67 -1.10 -9.51
N ARG A 53 10.70 0.13 -10.03
CA ARG A 53 10.30 1.32 -9.28
C ARG A 53 8.81 1.29 -8.92
N CYS A 54 7.95 0.89 -9.86
CA CYS A 54 6.52 0.73 -9.58
C CYS A 54 6.27 -0.33 -8.51
N LEU A 55 6.99 -1.45 -8.56
CA LEU A 55 6.95 -2.49 -7.52
C LEU A 55 7.41 -1.97 -6.16
N LEU A 56 8.50 -1.20 -6.12
CA LEU A 56 8.98 -0.56 -4.89
C LEU A 56 7.94 0.41 -4.31
N TRP A 57 7.31 1.24 -5.14
CA TRP A 57 6.25 2.12 -4.67
C TRP A 57 5.04 1.34 -4.16
N TYR A 58 4.67 0.26 -4.84
CA TYR A 58 3.57 -0.60 -4.41
C TYR A 58 3.90 -1.38 -3.13
N SER A 59 5.17 -1.73 -2.88
CA SER A 59 5.55 -2.43 -1.64
C SER A 59 5.31 -1.56 -0.39
N TYR A 60 5.36 -0.24 -0.53
CA TYR A 60 4.99 0.70 0.54
C TYR A 60 3.49 0.75 0.85
N ARG A 61 2.61 0.08 0.08
CA ARG A 61 1.17 0.01 0.38
C ARG A 61 0.90 -0.56 1.79
N TRP A 62 1.78 -1.40 2.31
CA TRP A 62 1.67 -1.89 3.68
C TRP A 62 1.84 -0.80 4.75
N LEU A 63 2.53 0.31 4.46
CA LEU A 63 2.66 1.43 5.41
C LEU A 63 1.30 2.04 5.72
N ILE A 64 0.47 2.28 4.70
CA ILE A 64 -0.85 2.89 4.91
C ILE A 64 -1.80 1.92 5.62
N GLU A 65 -1.67 0.61 5.38
CA GLU A 65 -2.39 -0.38 6.17
C GLU A 65 -1.93 -0.39 7.63
N ARG A 66 -0.61 -0.30 7.89
CA ARG A 66 -0.07 -0.19 9.25
C ARG A 66 -0.52 1.09 9.94
N PHE A 67 -0.57 2.21 9.22
CA PHE A 67 -1.14 3.46 9.70
C PHE A 67 -2.60 3.29 10.12
N HIS A 68 -3.44 2.72 9.25
CA HIS A 68 -4.84 2.43 9.57
C HIS A 68 -5.00 1.41 10.70
N TYR A 69 -4.10 0.43 10.82
CA TYR A 69 -4.09 -0.53 11.93
C TYR A 69 -3.80 0.16 13.26
N VAL A 70 -2.77 1.02 13.34
CA VAL A 70 -2.48 1.79 14.56
C VAL A 70 -3.70 2.64 14.96
N LEU A 71 -4.35 3.29 13.98
CA LEU A 71 -5.54 4.09 14.22
C LEU A 71 -6.71 3.27 14.78
N LYS A 72 -7.02 2.13 14.18
CA LYS A 72 -8.19 1.32 14.57
C LYS A 72 -7.96 0.53 15.85
N SER A 73 -6.85 -0.20 15.92
CA SER A 73 -6.57 -1.17 16.99
C SER A 73 -5.74 -0.61 18.14
N GLY A 74 -4.83 0.34 17.88
CA GLY A 74 -3.95 0.88 18.92
C GLY A 74 -4.58 1.98 19.78
N CYS A 75 -5.68 2.58 19.31
CA CYS A 75 -6.26 3.77 19.93
C CYS A 75 -7.78 3.67 20.14
N HIS A 76 -8.35 2.49 19.91
CA HIS A 76 -9.78 2.22 20.06
C HIS A 76 -10.65 3.32 19.43
N LEU A 77 -10.28 3.80 18.23
CA LEU A 77 -10.99 4.87 17.54
C LEU A 77 -12.47 4.49 17.29
N GLU A 78 -12.75 3.19 17.20
CA GLU A 78 -14.09 2.63 17.06
C GLU A 78 -14.89 2.65 18.38
N GLU A 79 -14.23 2.71 19.55
CA GLU A 79 -14.86 2.86 20.88
C GLU A 79 -14.95 4.33 21.32
N LEU A 80 -14.06 5.15 20.78
CA LEU A 80 -14.13 6.59 20.82
C LEU A 80 -15.36 7.01 19.99
N GLN A 81 -16.54 7.07 20.63
CA GLN A 81 -17.72 7.78 20.11
C GLN A 81 -17.39 9.27 19.94
N LEU A 82 -16.58 9.59 18.95
CA LEU A 82 -16.22 10.95 18.58
C LEU A 82 -17.36 11.50 17.72
N SER A 83 -18.39 11.93 18.43
CA SER A 83 -19.60 12.57 17.90
C SER A 83 -19.35 13.92 17.21
N SER A 84 -18.09 14.37 17.04
CA SER A 84 -17.76 15.61 16.30
C SER A 84 -16.50 15.50 15.45
N ALA A 85 -16.58 16.03 14.22
CA ALA A 85 -15.51 16.02 13.21
C ALA A 85 -14.19 16.62 13.71
N ASP A 86 -14.24 17.62 14.59
CA ASP A 86 -13.06 18.27 15.15
C ASP A 86 -12.18 17.34 15.98
N ARG A 87 -12.79 16.35 16.67
CA ARG A 87 -12.04 15.39 17.47
C ARG A 87 -11.37 14.33 16.60
N ILE A 88 -12.01 13.94 15.50
CA ILE A 88 -11.42 13.05 14.48
C ILE A 88 -10.22 13.74 13.84
N GLN A 89 -10.33 15.02 13.49
CA GLN A 89 -9.22 15.77 12.90
C GLN A 89 -8.01 15.86 13.84
N ARG A 90 -8.22 16.12 15.14
CA ARG A 90 -7.15 16.13 16.15
C ARG A 90 -6.51 14.75 16.34
N ALA A 91 -7.31 13.69 16.35
CA ALA A 91 -6.82 12.31 16.43
C ALA A 91 -5.95 11.97 15.21
N VAL A 92 -6.44 12.20 14.00
CA VAL A 92 -5.69 11.96 12.76
C VAL A 92 -4.37 12.74 12.73
N ALA A 93 -4.36 14.01 13.15
CA ALA A 93 -3.15 14.82 13.22
C ALA A 93 -2.12 14.22 14.20
N THR A 94 -2.57 13.82 15.39
CA THR A 94 -1.69 13.24 16.42
C THR A 94 -1.12 11.89 15.97
N TYR A 95 -1.97 11.03 15.42
CA TYR A 95 -1.56 9.71 14.95
C TYR A 95 -0.72 9.74 13.68
N GLY A 96 -0.94 10.73 12.80
CA GLY A 96 -0.06 10.99 11.66
C GLY A 96 1.40 11.18 12.10
N ILE A 97 1.63 11.95 13.16
CA ILE A 97 2.98 12.18 13.71
C ILE A 97 3.57 10.89 14.29
N VAL A 98 2.80 10.13 15.08
CA VAL A 98 3.27 8.88 15.70
C VAL A 98 3.58 7.83 14.65
N ALA A 99 2.71 7.64 13.67
CA ALA A 99 2.92 6.67 12.60
C ALA A 99 4.10 7.05 11.70
N TRP A 100 4.28 8.34 11.40
CA TRP A 100 5.47 8.81 10.70
C TRP A 100 6.76 8.50 11.48
N ARG A 101 6.76 8.72 12.81
CA ARG A 101 7.91 8.38 13.66
C ARG A 101 8.19 6.89 13.72
N LEU A 102 7.16 6.05 13.87
CA LEU A 102 7.29 4.59 13.83
C LEU A 102 7.89 4.13 12.50
N LEU A 103 7.40 4.69 11.39
CA LEU A 103 7.92 4.41 10.07
C LEU A 103 9.40 4.79 9.93
N TRP A 104 9.75 5.98 10.41
CA TRP A 104 11.14 6.46 10.39
C TRP A 104 12.07 5.54 11.20
N LEU A 105 11.64 5.11 12.38
CA LEU A 105 12.42 4.20 13.22
C LEU A 105 12.56 2.82 12.58
N THR A 106 11.50 2.24 12.01
CA THR A 106 11.57 0.94 11.34
C THR A 106 12.46 0.97 10.10
N ASN A 107 12.43 2.05 9.31
CA ASN A 107 13.28 2.21 8.14
C ASN A 107 14.74 2.56 8.49
N GLY A 108 14.98 3.33 9.55
CA GLY A 108 16.33 3.65 10.02
C GLY A 108 17.07 2.45 10.64
N SER A 109 16.32 1.52 11.24
CA SER A 109 16.85 0.27 11.82
C SER A 109 17.40 -0.68 10.74
N THR A 110 16.84 -0.67 9.54
CA THR A 110 17.22 -1.58 8.45
C THR A 110 18.50 -1.15 7.73
N SER A 111 18.96 0.09 7.92
CA SER A 111 20.27 0.58 7.44
C SER A 111 21.46 0.16 8.30
N GLN A 112 21.24 -0.43 9.48
CA GLN A 112 22.29 -0.81 10.42
C GLN A 112 22.38 -2.35 10.58
N SER A 113 22.33 -3.09 9.48
CA SER A 113 22.67 -4.52 9.45
C SER A 113 23.22 -4.93 8.07
N ARG A 114 24.37 -4.35 7.72
CA ARG A 114 25.37 -5.05 6.91
C ARG A 114 26.70 -5.05 7.68
N PRO A 115 26.99 -6.09 8.48
CA PRO A 115 28.36 -6.41 8.83
C PRO A 115 28.94 -7.33 7.73
N GLY A 116 30.13 -7.02 7.24
CA GLY A 116 30.95 -7.98 6.48
C GLY A 116 31.46 -7.46 5.13
N SER A 117 32.62 -6.82 5.19
CA SER A 117 33.72 -7.04 4.24
C SER A 117 34.97 -7.31 5.06
#